data_AF-A0A1S1K0P5-F1
#
_entry.id   AF-A0A1S1K0P5-F1
#
_cell.length_a   1.000
_cell.length_b   1.000
_cell.length_c   1.000
_cell.angle_alpha   90.00
_cell.angle_beta   90.00
_cell.angle_gamma   90.00
#
_symmetry.space_group_name_H-M   'P 1'
#
loop_
_entity.id
_entity.type
_entity.pdbx_description
1 polymer ?
#
loop_
_entity_poly.entity_id
_entity_poly.type
_entity_poly.pdbx_seq_one_letter_code
_entity_poly.pdbx_strand_id
1 'polypeptide(L)'
;MEPAWTPPPARYGVGVHHNVAVRVSDGTVLRADIHYPTDPETGAPAAGPFPVLLSMTPYGKKAPPPAAQIGGGATPYLIRRGYIEVMADVRGTGASGGSFEMLGAVQVQDGVDLVNWAARLPNSNGRVGMFGISYLAMNQLLTAAAVGPDSPLKAIFPVMAANDFYRDVVTMGGVPHMRTVRAYGAVYSLLNVVNPALEFAKRGTHERPRAGGLAAVRQRGRAQRQYFRAMIGDATAGGDTAFDGPFWDTMRASDVLPDIAKNNVAVFLIGGWHDAFQRGAPLNYAALQNAYTGRPPNAPMEPGQPLSDRVQLIMGPWYHVSDMDGLHVHALQLRWFDRWLKDNTEAEVTGAPIRFQAIAGQSWFQAQDYPFPEATPTRLYLAEGGHLTAQPATELTEATLRYAVRGPISGRSLEQWTLGMGSFMAAQTGRRIRYDLDNRRLQREALTYTTAEFTEAQLIAGPVTLTVHATADTTETLWVAHLDDVAPDGASRPLTQGALLGSHRALDPEATWYLADGPDREVLRPHHLSTRAAVKPVVPGELTRYDIDVFPTAALIEPGHRLRLTLTTYDFPHLVPTQPARRALDGGTYRIRQGGDAPSRLLIPLATPGAFTPDGSLAGK
;
A
#
# COMPACT_ATOMS: atom_id res chain seq x y z
N MET A 1 -10.57 -14.69 -23.68
CA MET A 1 -11.75 -15.20 -22.95
C MET A 1 -11.36 -16.54 -22.36
N GLU A 2 -10.91 -16.53 -21.12
CA GLU A 2 -10.73 -17.80 -20.39
C GLU A 2 -12.10 -18.36 -20.02
N PRO A 3 -12.28 -19.69 -20.01
CA PRO A 3 -13.51 -20.28 -19.51
C PRO A 3 -13.78 -19.70 -18.12
N ALA A 4 -14.99 -19.18 -17.93
CA ALA A 4 -15.40 -18.60 -16.67
C ALA A 4 -15.37 -19.70 -15.61
N TRP A 5 -14.26 -19.79 -14.86
CA TRP A 5 -14.19 -20.61 -13.67
C TRP A 5 -15.45 -20.30 -12.85
N THR A 6 -16.25 -21.33 -12.62
CA THR A 6 -17.51 -21.18 -11.90
C THR A 6 -17.26 -21.65 -10.47
N PRO A 7 -17.56 -20.82 -9.46
CA PRO A 7 -17.42 -21.23 -8.07
C PRO A 7 -18.16 -22.55 -7.81
N PRO A 8 -17.54 -23.53 -7.13
CA PRO A 8 -18.27 -24.73 -6.73
C PRO A 8 -19.50 -24.35 -5.89
N PRO A 9 -20.58 -25.15 -5.92
CA PRO A 9 -21.79 -24.85 -5.17
C PRO A 9 -21.50 -24.80 -3.66
N ALA A 10 -22.25 -23.97 -2.94
CA ALA A 10 -22.21 -23.95 -1.48
C ALA A 10 -22.87 -25.22 -0.93
N ARG A 11 -22.08 -26.15 -0.41
CA ARG A 11 -22.52 -27.50 0.03
C ARG A 11 -22.66 -27.64 1.55
N TYR A 12 -22.06 -26.74 2.32
CA TYR A 12 -21.94 -26.88 3.77
C TYR A 12 -22.66 -25.75 4.51
N GLY A 13 -23.04 -26.03 5.77
CA GLY A 13 -23.34 -25.01 6.78
C GLY A 13 -22.06 -24.43 7.41
N VAL A 14 -22.21 -23.59 8.44
CA VAL A 14 -21.10 -22.94 9.14
C VAL A 14 -21.26 -23.14 10.65
N GLY A 15 -20.28 -23.81 11.25
CA GLY A 15 -20.09 -23.89 12.70
C GLY A 15 -18.97 -22.97 13.16
N VAL A 16 -18.88 -22.71 14.47
CA VAL A 16 -17.83 -21.87 15.06
C VAL A 16 -17.39 -22.36 16.45
N HIS A 17 -16.08 -22.37 16.67
CA HIS A 17 -15.46 -22.45 17.98
C HIS A 17 -14.84 -21.11 18.33
N HIS A 18 -15.30 -20.48 19.42
CA HIS A 18 -14.82 -19.16 19.82
C HIS A 18 -13.65 -19.23 20.80
N ASN A 19 -12.69 -18.30 20.65
CA ASN A 19 -11.59 -18.06 21.59
C ASN A 19 -10.77 -19.31 21.95
N VAL A 20 -10.56 -20.19 20.96
CA VAL A 20 -9.66 -21.33 21.08
C VAL A 20 -8.27 -20.83 21.48
N ALA A 21 -7.71 -21.42 22.54
CA ALA A 21 -6.39 -21.09 23.05
C ALA A 21 -5.32 -21.74 22.19
N VAL A 22 -4.42 -20.93 21.64
CA VAL A 22 -3.25 -21.41 20.89
C VAL A 22 -2.01 -21.00 21.65
N ARG A 23 -1.28 -21.96 22.18
CA ARG A 23 0.01 -21.71 22.84
C ARG A 23 1.10 -21.68 21.77
N VAL A 24 1.72 -20.52 21.58
CA VAL A 24 2.84 -20.31 20.65
C VAL A 24 4.17 -20.68 21.33
N SER A 25 5.26 -20.69 20.56
CA SER A 25 6.58 -21.20 20.92
C SER A 25 7.17 -20.62 22.21
N ASP A 26 6.96 -19.33 22.48
CA ASP A 26 7.41 -18.66 23.72
C ASP A 26 6.49 -18.90 24.93
N GLY A 27 5.46 -19.73 24.78
CA GLY A 27 4.48 -20.05 25.81
C GLY A 27 3.32 -19.06 25.93
N THR A 28 3.33 -17.95 25.17
CA THR A 28 2.20 -17.01 25.12
C THR A 28 0.96 -17.69 24.55
N VAL A 29 -0.23 -17.28 25.01
CA VAL A 29 -1.50 -17.81 24.51
C VAL A 29 -2.18 -16.77 23.65
N LEU A 30 -2.32 -17.09 22.36
CA LEU A 30 -3.14 -16.35 21.41
C LEU A 30 -4.57 -16.91 21.39
N ARG A 31 -5.52 -16.11 20.89
CA ARG A 31 -6.94 -16.48 20.82
C ARG A 31 -7.46 -16.44 19.40
N ALA A 32 -7.94 -17.59 18.93
CA ALA A 32 -8.52 -17.75 17.60
C ALA A 32 -10.00 -18.12 17.63
N ASP A 33 -10.76 -17.64 16.66
CA ASP A 33 -12.06 -18.17 16.31
C ASP A 33 -11.89 -19.10 15.10
N ILE A 34 -12.42 -20.31 15.19
CA ILE A 34 -12.36 -21.33 14.13
C ILE A 34 -13.76 -21.50 13.56
N HIS A 35 -13.98 -21.03 12.35
CA HIS A 35 -15.19 -21.30 11.59
C HIS A 35 -14.96 -22.53 10.71
N TYR A 36 -15.88 -23.49 10.74
CA TYR A 36 -15.69 -24.77 10.07
C TYR A 36 -16.95 -25.22 9.31
N PRO A 37 -16.80 -26.02 8.24
CA PRO A 37 -17.94 -26.54 7.50
C PRO A 37 -18.77 -27.52 8.35
N THR A 38 -20.09 -27.40 8.31
CA THR A 38 -21.03 -28.36 8.92
C THR A 38 -21.89 -29.02 7.86
N ASP A 39 -22.44 -30.19 8.19
CA ASP A 39 -23.56 -30.75 7.45
C ASP A 39 -24.78 -29.81 7.59
N PRO A 40 -25.44 -29.41 6.48
CA PRO A 40 -26.51 -28.42 6.52
C PRO A 40 -27.82 -28.94 7.15
N GLU A 41 -28.05 -30.25 7.19
CA GLU A 41 -29.26 -30.86 7.75
C GLU A 41 -29.13 -31.08 9.25
N THR A 42 -27.98 -31.60 9.68
CA THR A 42 -27.74 -32.02 11.07
C THR A 42 -27.01 -30.96 11.91
N GLY A 43 -26.30 -30.03 11.26
CA GLY A 43 -25.43 -29.05 11.93
C GLY A 43 -24.15 -29.64 12.53
N ALA A 44 -23.90 -30.94 12.35
CA ALA A 44 -22.69 -31.60 12.83
C ALA A 44 -21.45 -31.18 12.00
N PRO A 45 -20.22 -31.22 12.55
CA PRO A 45 -19.01 -30.97 11.78
C PRO A 45 -18.94 -31.89 10.55
N ALA A 46 -18.71 -31.32 9.36
CA ALA A 46 -18.60 -32.09 8.12
C ALA A 46 -17.28 -32.90 8.11
N ALA A 47 -17.30 -34.09 7.50
CA ALA A 47 -16.21 -35.07 7.57
C ALA A 47 -14.86 -34.62 6.97
N GLY A 48 -14.83 -33.59 6.12
CA GLY A 48 -13.60 -33.11 5.47
C GLY A 48 -12.93 -34.15 4.57
N PRO A 49 -11.61 -34.05 4.32
CA PRO A 49 -10.70 -33.02 4.83
C PRO A 49 -10.83 -31.68 4.08
N PHE A 50 -10.55 -30.57 4.75
CA PHE A 50 -10.68 -29.21 4.23
C PHE A 50 -9.36 -28.42 4.37
N PRO A 51 -8.99 -27.59 3.39
CA PRO A 51 -7.93 -26.59 3.57
C PRO A 51 -8.31 -25.52 4.60
N VAL A 52 -7.29 -24.89 5.18
CA VAL A 52 -7.45 -23.87 6.23
C VAL A 52 -7.03 -22.50 5.70
N LEU A 53 -7.86 -21.47 5.92
CA LEU A 53 -7.55 -20.07 5.65
C LEU A 53 -7.31 -19.35 6.97
N LEU A 54 -6.12 -18.79 7.15
CA LEU A 54 -5.68 -18.10 8.35
C LEU A 54 -5.68 -16.58 8.11
N SER A 55 -6.24 -15.84 9.07
CA SER A 55 -6.13 -14.39 9.13
C SER A 55 -5.74 -13.94 10.54
N MET A 56 -4.91 -12.90 10.61
CA MET A 56 -4.29 -12.42 11.86
C MET A 56 -4.54 -10.93 12.04
N THR A 57 -5.39 -10.57 13.00
CA THR A 57 -5.94 -9.22 13.12
C THR A 57 -5.50 -8.49 14.40
N PRO A 58 -5.04 -7.23 14.29
CA PRO A 58 -4.88 -6.32 15.43
C PRO A 58 -6.15 -5.57 15.80
N TYR A 59 -7.21 -5.70 14.99
CA TYR A 59 -8.44 -4.92 15.07
C TYR A 59 -9.54 -5.62 15.90
N GLY A 60 -9.31 -6.88 16.27
CA GLY A 60 -10.25 -7.67 17.01
C GLY A 60 -11.19 -8.50 16.13
N LYS A 61 -11.30 -9.81 16.42
CA LYS A 61 -12.09 -10.77 15.63
C LYS A 61 -13.61 -10.47 15.50
N LYS A 62 -14.16 -9.55 16.30
CA LYS A 62 -15.58 -9.15 16.29
C LYS A 62 -15.77 -7.65 16.08
N ALA A 63 -14.82 -6.98 15.43
CA ALA A 63 -14.91 -5.56 15.12
C ALA A 63 -16.23 -5.25 14.36
N PRO A 64 -17.04 -4.27 14.81
CA PRO A 64 -18.26 -3.89 14.10
C PRO A 64 -17.92 -3.11 12.81
N PRO A 65 -18.84 -3.03 11.82
CA PRO A 65 -18.70 -2.11 10.70
C PRO A 65 -18.48 -0.66 11.17
N PRO A 66 -17.67 0.16 10.48
CA PRO A 66 -16.91 -0.16 9.27
C PRO A 66 -15.58 -0.88 9.55
N ALA A 67 -15.14 -0.99 10.81
CA ALA A 67 -13.88 -1.63 11.17
C ALA A 67 -13.80 -3.11 10.75
N ALA A 68 -14.93 -3.80 10.58
CA ALA A 68 -14.99 -5.15 9.99
C ALA A 68 -14.39 -5.23 8.57
N GLN A 69 -14.47 -4.16 7.76
CA GLN A 69 -13.98 -4.15 6.38
C GLN A 69 -12.44 -4.28 6.30
N ILE A 70 -11.75 -3.71 7.29
CA ILE A 70 -10.29 -3.85 7.44
C ILE A 70 -9.88 -4.90 8.48
N GLY A 71 -10.81 -5.21 9.40
CA GLY A 71 -10.61 -6.02 10.58
C GLY A 71 -10.58 -7.52 10.32
N GLY A 72 -11.10 -7.92 9.15
CA GLY A 72 -11.45 -9.30 8.85
C GLY A 72 -12.77 -9.70 9.51
N GLY A 73 -13.26 -10.87 9.13
CA GLY A 73 -14.45 -11.50 9.68
C GLY A 73 -14.71 -12.82 8.98
N ALA A 74 -15.58 -13.65 9.57
CA ALA A 74 -15.96 -14.91 8.95
C ALA A 74 -16.41 -14.69 7.51
N THR A 75 -15.93 -15.53 6.59
CA THR A 75 -16.32 -15.50 5.19
C THR A 75 -17.20 -16.72 4.86
N PRO A 76 -18.51 -16.70 5.19
CA PRO A 76 -19.41 -17.81 4.87
C PRO A 76 -19.34 -18.27 3.42
N TYR A 77 -19.02 -17.36 2.49
CA TYR A 77 -18.84 -17.69 1.08
C TYR A 77 -17.78 -18.79 0.85
N LEU A 78 -16.64 -18.71 1.55
CA LEU A 78 -15.54 -19.67 1.48
C LEU A 78 -15.85 -20.92 2.33
N ILE A 79 -16.33 -20.71 3.57
CA ILE A 79 -16.60 -21.82 4.51
C ILE A 79 -17.63 -22.80 3.94
N ARG A 80 -18.74 -22.27 3.38
CA ARG A 80 -19.79 -23.10 2.77
C ARG A 80 -19.31 -23.86 1.53
N ARG A 81 -18.09 -23.60 1.04
CA ARG A 81 -17.42 -24.27 -0.09
C ARG A 81 -16.21 -25.10 0.33
N GLY A 82 -16.19 -25.50 1.60
CA GLY A 82 -15.25 -26.50 2.12
C GLY A 82 -13.90 -25.90 2.51
N TYR A 83 -13.93 -24.79 3.25
CA TYR A 83 -12.75 -24.21 3.90
C TYR A 83 -13.00 -24.12 5.40
N ILE A 84 -11.97 -24.43 6.19
CA ILE A 84 -11.90 -24.00 7.59
C ILE A 84 -11.31 -22.58 7.59
N GLU A 85 -11.89 -21.67 8.34
CA GLU A 85 -11.39 -20.31 8.48
C GLU A 85 -10.98 -20.04 9.92
N VAL A 86 -9.73 -19.65 10.13
CA VAL A 86 -9.15 -19.28 11.41
C VAL A 86 -8.91 -17.78 11.42
N MET A 87 -9.54 -17.08 12.36
CA MET A 87 -9.25 -15.68 12.67
C MET A 87 -8.52 -15.62 14.01
N ALA A 88 -7.31 -15.06 14.07
CA ALA A 88 -6.53 -14.94 15.30
C ALA A 88 -6.32 -13.47 15.69
N ASP A 89 -6.53 -13.13 16.97
CA ASP A 89 -6.05 -11.86 17.50
C ASP A 89 -4.53 -11.93 17.61
N VAL A 90 -3.82 -10.96 17.03
CA VAL A 90 -2.35 -10.89 17.20
C VAL A 90 -1.97 -10.66 18.66
N ARG A 91 -0.71 -10.92 18.98
CA ARG A 91 -0.15 -10.72 20.31
C ARG A 91 -0.45 -9.30 20.86
N GLY A 92 -0.89 -9.25 22.11
CA GLY A 92 -1.19 -7.99 22.80
C GLY A 92 -2.45 -7.27 22.32
N THR A 93 -3.29 -7.89 21.49
CA THR A 93 -4.57 -7.33 21.03
C THR A 93 -5.76 -8.24 21.36
N GLY A 94 -6.97 -7.70 21.29
CA GLY A 94 -8.21 -8.46 21.48
C GLY A 94 -8.20 -9.31 22.74
N ALA A 95 -8.39 -10.63 22.58
CA ALA A 95 -8.37 -11.61 23.65
C ALA A 95 -7.00 -12.31 23.84
N SER A 96 -6.00 -12.03 23.00
CA SER A 96 -4.66 -12.62 23.05
C SER A 96 -3.81 -12.04 24.19
N GLY A 97 -2.90 -12.87 24.71
CA GLY A 97 -1.89 -12.48 25.70
C GLY A 97 -0.70 -11.74 25.08
N GLY A 98 0.30 -11.45 25.90
CA GLY A 98 1.55 -10.79 25.48
C GLY A 98 1.45 -9.27 25.33
N SER A 99 2.50 -8.67 24.78
CA SER A 99 2.64 -7.23 24.52
C SER A 99 2.58 -6.92 23.04
N PHE A 100 1.90 -5.82 22.70
CA PHE A 100 1.79 -5.36 21.32
C PHE A 100 3.06 -4.64 20.89
N GLU A 101 3.62 -5.09 19.77
CA GLU A 101 4.67 -4.43 18.99
C GLU A 101 4.29 -4.61 17.52
N MET A 102 4.09 -3.53 16.78
CA MET A 102 3.55 -3.58 15.43
C MET A 102 4.47 -4.38 14.50
N LEU A 103 3.98 -5.52 13.99
CA LEU A 103 4.69 -6.41 13.05
C LEU A 103 6.13 -6.75 13.51
N GLY A 104 6.38 -6.81 14.81
CA GLY A 104 7.70 -7.17 15.35
C GLY A 104 8.06 -8.63 15.08
N ALA A 105 9.33 -8.98 15.20
CA ALA A 105 9.86 -10.33 14.92
C ALA A 105 9.11 -11.44 15.68
N VAL A 106 8.67 -11.18 16.92
CA VAL A 106 7.89 -12.16 17.70
C VAL A 106 6.51 -12.40 17.07
N GLN A 107 5.86 -11.39 16.49
CA GLN A 107 4.59 -11.60 15.78
C GLN A 107 4.78 -12.39 14.48
N VAL A 108 5.93 -12.22 13.80
CA VAL A 108 6.27 -13.04 12.63
C VAL A 108 6.41 -14.51 13.04
N GLN A 109 7.10 -14.79 14.14
CA GLN A 109 7.20 -16.15 14.70
C GLN A 109 5.83 -16.69 15.14
N ASP A 110 4.97 -15.87 15.76
CA ASP A 110 3.59 -16.23 16.08
C ASP A 110 2.81 -16.67 14.82
N GLY A 111 3.06 -16.00 13.68
CA GLY A 111 2.50 -16.38 12.39
C GLY A 111 2.93 -17.78 11.95
N VAL A 112 4.23 -18.09 12.03
CA VAL A 112 4.75 -19.43 11.72
C VAL A 112 4.12 -20.50 12.62
N ASP A 113 4.01 -20.23 13.91
CA ASP A 113 3.40 -21.14 14.89
C ASP A 113 1.91 -21.38 14.60
N LEU A 114 1.18 -20.31 14.24
CA LEU A 114 -0.24 -20.38 13.88
C LEU A 114 -0.47 -21.15 12.58
N VAL A 115 0.36 -20.96 11.55
CA VAL A 115 0.27 -21.73 10.30
C VAL A 115 0.46 -23.23 10.60
N ASN A 116 1.49 -23.59 11.37
CA ASN A 116 1.75 -24.98 11.75
C ASN A 116 0.63 -25.58 12.59
N TRP A 117 0.08 -24.82 13.54
CA TRP A 117 -1.05 -25.26 14.36
C TRP A 117 -2.32 -25.43 13.53
N ALA A 118 -2.63 -24.47 12.65
CA ALA A 118 -3.81 -24.47 11.79
C ALA A 118 -3.84 -25.70 10.86
N ALA A 119 -2.69 -26.09 10.32
CA ALA A 119 -2.56 -27.28 9.47
C ALA A 119 -2.93 -28.61 10.18
N ARG A 120 -2.95 -28.64 11.52
CA ARG A 120 -3.27 -29.83 12.33
C ARG A 120 -4.66 -29.80 12.95
N LEU A 121 -5.52 -28.86 12.55
CA LEU A 121 -6.89 -28.82 13.03
C LEU A 121 -7.66 -30.09 12.62
N PRO A 122 -8.68 -30.50 13.41
CA PRO A 122 -9.57 -31.58 13.01
C PRO A 122 -10.16 -31.33 11.63
N ASN A 123 -10.21 -32.38 10.80
CA ASN A 123 -10.69 -32.35 9.42
C ASN A 123 -9.90 -31.41 8.51
N SER A 124 -8.68 -30.99 8.87
CA SER A 124 -7.78 -30.26 7.97
C SER A 124 -7.15 -31.21 6.94
N ASN A 125 -6.92 -30.72 5.72
CA ASN A 125 -6.10 -31.42 4.72
C ASN A 125 -4.60 -31.13 4.85
N GLY A 126 -4.19 -30.40 5.89
CA GLY A 126 -2.78 -30.04 6.13
C GLY A 126 -2.27 -28.83 5.34
N ARG A 127 -3.08 -28.23 4.47
CA ARG A 127 -2.69 -27.04 3.68
C ARG A 127 -3.32 -25.77 4.24
N VAL A 128 -2.50 -24.74 4.33
CA VAL A 128 -2.88 -23.44 4.85
C VAL A 128 -2.72 -22.38 3.76
N GLY A 129 -3.67 -21.48 3.68
CA GLY A 129 -3.53 -20.20 3.01
C GLY A 129 -3.74 -19.06 3.98
N MET A 130 -3.26 -17.87 3.64
CA MET A 130 -3.54 -16.68 4.44
C MET A 130 -4.20 -15.59 3.61
N PHE A 131 -5.02 -14.76 4.24
CA PHE A 131 -5.72 -13.67 3.56
C PHE A 131 -6.05 -12.51 4.49
N GLY A 132 -6.32 -11.35 3.90
CA GLY A 132 -6.70 -10.14 4.61
C GLY A 132 -6.12 -8.88 3.98
N ILE A 133 -6.55 -7.75 4.52
CA ILE A 133 -6.23 -6.40 4.05
C ILE A 133 -5.34 -5.65 5.04
N SER A 134 -4.54 -4.69 4.55
CA SER A 134 -3.79 -3.76 5.40
C SER A 134 -2.75 -4.47 6.28
N TYR A 135 -2.82 -4.30 7.61
CA TYR A 135 -1.97 -5.02 8.56
C TYR A 135 -2.01 -6.54 8.35
N LEU A 136 -3.19 -7.12 8.08
CA LEU A 136 -3.33 -8.55 7.82
C LEU A 136 -2.56 -8.94 6.56
N ALA A 137 -2.49 -8.06 5.55
CA ALA A 137 -1.75 -8.27 4.32
C ALA A 137 -0.23 -8.18 4.52
N MET A 138 0.25 -7.21 5.30
CA MET A 138 1.66 -7.14 5.67
C MET A 138 2.09 -8.37 6.49
N ASN A 139 1.26 -8.78 7.45
CA ASN A 139 1.51 -9.98 8.25
C ASN A 139 1.60 -11.25 7.38
N GLN A 140 0.83 -11.33 6.29
CA GLN A 140 0.95 -12.44 5.32
C GLN A 140 2.33 -12.49 4.67
N LEU A 141 2.83 -11.37 4.17
CA LEU A 141 4.14 -11.30 3.51
C LEU A 141 5.27 -11.70 4.47
N LEU A 142 5.28 -11.12 5.67
CA LEU A 142 6.29 -11.43 6.69
C LEU A 142 6.22 -12.89 7.16
N THR A 143 5.01 -13.43 7.38
CA THR A 143 4.83 -14.84 7.75
C THR A 143 5.28 -15.76 6.62
N ALA A 144 4.89 -15.48 5.38
CA ALA A 144 5.24 -16.31 4.22
C ALA A 144 6.74 -16.33 3.92
N ALA A 145 7.46 -15.29 4.30
CA ALA A 145 8.92 -15.27 4.22
C ALA A 145 9.58 -16.07 5.36
N ALA A 146 9.01 -16.01 6.56
CA ALA A 146 9.58 -16.67 7.75
C ALA A 146 9.27 -18.17 7.86
N VAL A 147 8.32 -18.69 7.10
CA VAL A 147 8.12 -20.13 7.00
C VAL A 147 9.30 -20.81 6.29
N GLY A 148 9.36 -22.15 6.29
CA GLY A 148 10.32 -22.91 5.47
C GLY A 148 9.70 -23.45 4.17
N PRO A 149 10.51 -24.01 3.25
CA PRO A 149 10.02 -24.56 1.97
C PRO A 149 9.05 -25.74 2.14
N ASP A 150 9.17 -26.50 3.23
CA ASP A 150 8.27 -27.62 3.56
C ASP A 150 7.03 -27.18 4.36
N SER A 151 6.83 -25.87 4.53
CA SER A 151 5.73 -25.31 5.30
C SER A 151 4.37 -25.73 4.76
N PRO A 152 3.35 -25.91 5.63
CA PRO A 152 1.98 -26.11 5.20
C PRO A 152 1.36 -24.86 4.53
N LEU A 153 1.99 -23.68 4.61
CA LEU A 153 1.54 -22.47 3.90
C LEU A 153 1.81 -22.60 2.39
N LYS A 154 0.75 -22.58 1.56
CA LYS A 154 0.87 -22.77 0.10
C LYS A 154 0.49 -21.53 -0.72
N ALA A 155 -0.39 -20.68 -0.22
CA ALA A 155 -0.76 -19.45 -0.92
C ALA A 155 -1.21 -18.34 0.05
N ILE A 156 -0.96 -17.09 -0.33
CA ILE A 156 -1.42 -15.89 0.37
C ILE A 156 -2.19 -14.97 -0.58
N PHE A 157 -3.08 -14.16 -0.01
CA PHE A 157 -3.91 -13.18 -0.72
C PHE A 157 -3.84 -11.80 0.00
N PRO A 158 -2.69 -11.11 -0.09
CA PRO A 158 -2.49 -9.78 0.49
C PRO A 158 -3.23 -8.68 -0.29
N VAL A 159 -4.11 -7.96 0.41
CA VAL A 159 -4.85 -6.80 -0.13
C VAL A 159 -4.34 -5.50 0.51
N MET A 160 -3.98 -4.50 -0.30
CA MET A 160 -3.43 -3.21 0.13
C MET A 160 -2.24 -3.39 1.10
N ALA A 161 -1.18 -4.07 0.66
CA ALA A 161 0.03 -4.30 1.46
C ALA A 161 1.14 -3.30 1.08
N ALA A 162 1.82 -2.76 2.11
CA ALA A 162 3.06 -2.01 1.92
C ALA A 162 4.16 -2.87 1.28
N ASN A 163 5.10 -2.22 0.60
CA ASN A 163 6.42 -2.79 0.31
C ASN A 163 7.40 -2.43 1.42
N ASP A 164 7.31 -1.19 1.91
CA ASP A 164 8.14 -0.68 2.99
C ASP A 164 7.29 0.28 3.83
N PHE A 165 6.99 -0.10 5.08
CA PHE A 165 6.10 0.70 5.92
C PHE A 165 6.64 2.11 6.22
N TYR A 166 7.96 2.29 6.33
CA TYR A 166 8.56 3.59 6.59
C TYR A 166 8.30 4.55 5.44
N ARG A 167 8.54 4.10 4.21
CA ARG A 167 8.31 4.90 3.01
C ARG A 167 6.83 5.00 2.71
N ASP A 168 6.08 3.91 2.75
CA ASP A 168 4.69 3.88 2.32
C ASP A 168 3.73 4.62 3.25
N VAL A 169 3.95 4.59 4.57
CA VAL A 169 2.95 5.06 5.55
C VAL A 169 3.50 5.89 6.70
N VAL A 170 4.80 6.11 6.83
CA VAL A 170 5.32 6.93 7.92
C VAL A 170 5.88 8.24 7.40
N THR A 171 6.56 8.19 6.26
CA THR A 171 7.27 9.32 5.68
C THR A 171 7.06 9.42 4.18
N MET A 172 6.91 10.65 3.67
CA MET A 172 6.97 10.93 2.24
C MET A 172 8.23 11.74 1.96
N GLY A 173 9.23 11.13 1.30
CA GLY A 173 10.52 11.74 1.02
C GLY A 173 11.23 12.32 2.24
N GLY A 174 11.18 11.59 3.36
CA GLY A 174 11.77 12.02 4.63
C GLY A 174 10.89 12.94 5.49
N VAL A 175 9.71 13.37 5.00
CA VAL A 175 8.76 14.15 5.79
C VAL A 175 7.81 13.22 6.55
N PRO A 176 7.85 13.16 7.90
CA PRO A 176 6.93 12.31 8.63
C PRO A 176 5.50 12.85 8.61
N HIS A 177 4.51 11.97 8.58
CA HIS A 177 3.10 12.34 8.67
C HIS A 177 2.45 11.84 9.97
N MET A 178 3.02 12.31 11.08
CA MET A 178 2.70 11.85 12.43
C MET A 178 1.25 12.07 12.87
N ARG A 179 0.50 12.98 12.22
CA ARG A 179 -0.93 13.16 12.47
C ARG A 179 -1.75 11.96 12.00
N THR A 180 -1.41 11.42 10.83
CA THR A 180 -2.01 10.20 10.28
C THR A 180 -1.66 8.99 11.13
N VAL A 181 -0.37 8.84 11.50
CA VAL A 181 0.08 7.75 12.36
C VAL A 181 -0.59 7.79 13.73
N ARG A 182 -0.82 8.99 14.29
CA ARG A 182 -1.62 9.18 15.51
C ARG A 182 -3.07 8.72 15.33
N ALA A 183 -3.70 9.02 14.20
CA ALA A 183 -5.05 8.57 13.90
C ALA A 183 -5.12 7.03 13.82
N TYR A 184 -4.14 6.38 13.19
CA TYR A 184 -4.07 4.91 13.14
C TYR A 184 -3.88 4.32 14.54
N GLY A 185 -2.95 4.87 15.33
CA GLY A 185 -2.75 4.46 16.73
C GLY A 185 -4.02 4.60 17.58
N ALA A 186 -4.84 5.62 17.32
CA ALA A 186 -6.13 5.80 17.99
C ALA A 186 -7.16 4.73 17.59
N VAL A 187 -7.22 4.35 16.31
CA VAL A 187 -8.08 3.25 15.83
C VAL A 187 -7.71 1.94 16.49
N TYR A 188 -6.42 1.56 16.49
CA TYR A 188 -5.95 0.37 17.17
C TYR A 188 -6.32 0.35 18.66
N SER A 189 -6.11 1.49 19.33
CA SER A 189 -6.41 1.64 20.76
C SER A 189 -7.91 1.53 21.07
N LEU A 190 -8.76 2.09 20.21
CA LEU A 190 -10.21 2.03 20.35
C LEU A 190 -10.71 0.59 20.20
N LEU A 191 -10.28 -0.08 19.12
CA LEU A 191 -10.73 -1.43 18.80
C LEU A 191 -10.28 -2.45 19.83
N ASN A 192 -9.09 -2.26 20.42
CA ASN A 192 -8.62 -3.07 21.54
C ASN A 192 -9.43 -2.91 22.83
N VAL A 193 -10.21 -1.84 22.99
CA VAL A 193 -11.11 -1.66 24.14
C VAL A 193 -12.53 -2.13 23.81
N VAL A 194 -13.03 -1.79 22.62
CA VAL A 194 -14.41 -2.12 22.19
C VAL A 194 -14.57 -3.62 21.96
N ASN A 195 -13.61 -4.27 21.32
CA ASN A 195 -13.75 -5.68 20.94
C ASN A 195 -13.86 -6.63 22.15
N PRO A 196 -13.04 -6.51 23.21
CA PRO A 196 -13.24 -7.29 24.43
C PRO A 196 -14.58 -7.04 25.12
N ALA A 197 -15.09 -5.79 25.11
CA ALA A 197 -16.41 -5.49 25.67
C ALA A 197 -17.55 -6.18 24.89
N LEU A 198 -17.46 -6.23 23.56
CA LEU A 198 -18.39 -6.97 22.70
C LEU A 198 -18.28 -8.49 22.91
N GLU A 199 -17.06 -9.02 23.09
CA GLU A 199 -16.81 -10.41 23.47
C GLU A 199 -17.43 -10.76 24.84
N PHE A 200 -17.35 -9.86 25.82
CA PHE A 200 -17.99 -10.05 27.13
C PHE A 200 -19.52 -10.01 27.05
N ALA A 201 -20.09 -9.25 26.11
CA ALA A 201 -21.53 -9.12 25.93
C ALA A 201 -22.15 -10.30 25.14
N LYS A 202 -21.46 -10.81 24.11
CA LYS A 202 -21.92 -11.97 23.30
C LYS A 202 -21.54 -13.29 23.98
N ARG A 203 -22.46 -13.83 24.79
CA ARG A 203 -22.31 -15.11 25.49
C ARG A 203 -22.23 -16.28 24.50
N GLY A 204 -21.08 -16.96 24.44
CA GLY A 204 -20.96 -18.32 23.91
C GLY A 204 -20.97 -19.37 25.03
N THR A 205 -20.92 -20.66 24.66
CA THR A 205 -20.90 -21.81 25.59
C THR A 205 -19.50 -22.16 26.15
N HIS A 206 -18.46 -21.39 25.82
CA HIS A 206 -17.07 -21.69 26.19
C HIS A 206 -16.58 -20.95 27.44
N GLU A 207 -15.57 -21.54 28.10
CA GLU A 207 -14.94 -21.00 29.32
C GLU A 207 -14.41 -19.58 29.09
N ARG A 208 -14.75 -18.66 30.01
CA ARG A 208 -14.27 -17.27 29.92
C ARG A 208 -12.74 -17.28 29.86
N PRO A 209 -12.10 -16.53 28.94
CA PRO A 209 -10.67 -16.30 29.05
C PRO A 209 -10.40 -15.64 30.42
N ARG A 210 -9.85 -16.41 31.36
CA ARG A 210 -9.35 -15.89 32.65
C ARG A 210 -8.11 -14.99 32.47
N ALA A 211 -7.72 -14.65 31.24
CA ALA A 211 -6.60 -13.77 30.93
C ALA A 211 -6.91 -12.30 31.31
N GLY A 212 -6.90 -12.06 32.63
CA GLY A 212 -6.70 -10.78 33.31
C GLY A 212 -7.88 -9.80 33.41
N GLY A 213 -9.07 -10.18 32.93
CA GLY A 213 -10.29 -9.38 33.08
C GLY A 213 -10.21 -7.97 32.49
N LEU A 214 -11.08 -7.06 32.95
CA LEU A 214 -11.11 -5.66 32.49
C LEU A 214 -9.76 -4.94 32.74
N ALA A 215 -9.00 -5.36 33.75
CA ALA A 215 -7.69 -4.80 34.07
C ALA A 215 -6.66 -5.10 32.97
N ALA A 216 -6.59 -6.34 32.46
CA ALA A 216 -5.67 -6.67 31.38
C ALA A 216 -6.04 -6.03 30.03
N VAL A 217 -7.33 -5.90 29.71
CA VAL A 217 -7.79 -5.13 28.54
C VAL A 217 -7.31 -3.67 28.64
N ARG A 218 -7.48 -3.05 29.82
CA ARG A 218 -7.01 -1.69 30.09
C ARG A 218 -5.48 -1.59 29.99
N GLN A 219 -4.74 -2.57 30.49
CA GLN A 219 -3.29 -2.62 30.41
C GLN A 219 -2.80 -2.72 28.96
N ARG A 220 -3.36 -3.62 28.14
CA ARG A 220 -3.03 -3.73 26.70
C ARG A 220 -3.29 -2.42 25.96
N GLY A 221 -4.45 -1.80 26.18
CA GLY A 221 -4.76 -0.50 25.61
C GLY A 221 -3.79 0.62 26.04
N ARG A 222 -3.26 0.57 27.28
CA ARG A 222 -2.21 1.51 27.73
C ARG A 222 -0.88 1.23 27.03
N ALA A 223 -0.45 -0.03 26.95
CA ALA A 223 0.80 -0.43 26.30
C ALA A 223 0.81 -0.01 24.83
N GLN A 224 -0.28 -0.25 24.09
CA GLN A 224 -0.38 0.16 22.70
C GLN A 224 -0.37 1.68 22.52
N ARG A 225 -1.10 2.44 23.36
CA ARG A 225 -1.01 3.90 23.34
C ARG A 225 0.40 4.42 23.65
N GLN A 226 1.10 3.75 24.56
CA GLN A 226 2.47 4.09 24.92
C GLN A 226 3.42 3.84 23.74
N TYR A 227 3.28 2.70 23.04
CA TYR A 227 4.03 2.38 21.82
C TYR A 227 3.91 3.50 20.78
N PHE A 228 2.69 3.83 20.34
CA PHE A 228 2.48 4.88 19.34
C PHE A 228 2.92 6.25 19.84
N ARG A 229 2.67 6.60 21.11
CA ARG A 229 3.08 7.89 21.67
C ARG A 229 4.60 8.05 21.67
N ALA A 230 5.34 7.01 22.07
CA ALA A 230 6.80 7.03 22.08
C ALA A 230 7.35 7.20 20.67
N MET A 231 6.90 6.37 19.73
CA MET A 231 7.29 6.44 18.32
C MET A 231 7.00 7.82 17.70
N ILE A 232 5.79 8.37 17.90
CA ILE A 232 5.40 9.68 17.37
C ILE A 232 6.21 10.81 18.01
N GLY A 233 6.43 10.75 19.33
CA GLY A 233 7.21 11.73 20.08
C GLY A 233 8.65 11.79 19.59
N ASP A 234 9.27 10.61 19.45
CA ASP A 234 10.63 10.44 18.95
C ASP A 234 10.77 10.99 17.52
N ALA A 235 9.92 10.55 16.59
CA ALA A 235 9.93 11.03 15.20
C ALA A 235 9.73 12.55 15.11
N THR A 236 8.80 13.11 15.88
CA THR A 236 8.53 14.55 15.89
C THR A 236 9.74 15.37 16.37
N ALA A 237 10.53 14.80 17.28
CA ALA A 237 11.75 15.41 17.81
C ALA A 237 12.96 15.25 16.85
N GLY A 238 12.85 14.46 15.78
CA GLY A 238 14.00 14.09 14.94
C GLY A 238 14.85 12.96 15.52
N GLY A 239 14.23 12.12 16.37
CA GLY A 239 14.79 10.89 16.90
C GLY A 239 14.90 9.79 15.85
N ASP A 240 15.15 8.55 16.29
CA ASP A 240 15.48 7.45 15.40
C ASP A 240 14.30 7.01 14.54
N THR A 241 13.07 7.09 15.07
CA THR A 241 11.86 6.75 14.29
C THR A 241 11.52 7.78 13.21
N ALA A 242 12.25 8.90 13.10
CA ALA A 242 12.12 9.83 11.98
C ALA A 242 12.86 9.34 10.71
N PHE A 243 13.85 8.46 10.88
CA PHE A 243 14.74 8.02 9.81
C PHE A 243 14.46 6.58 9.44
N ASP A 244 14.89 6.22 8.23
CA ASP A 244 15.00 4.83 7.84
C ASP A 244 16.11 4.16 8.66
N GLY A 245 15.79 3.10 9.40
CA GLY A 245 16.74 2.42 10.27
C GLY A 245 16.11 1.24 11.04
N PRO A 246 16.84 0.65 12.00
CA PRO A 246 16.54 -0.66 12.58
C PRO A 246 15.14 -0.84 13.17
N PHE A 247 14.50 0.25 13.62
CA PHE A 247 13.11 0.20 14.09
C PHE A 247 12.12 -0.22 12.99
N TRP A 248 12.42 0.09 11.73
CA TRP A 248 11.56 -0.16 10.57
C TRP A 248 11.83 -1.50 9.86
N ASP A 249 12.97 -2.12 10.10
CA ASP A 249 13.40 -3.35 9.43
C ASP A 249 12.35 -4.48 9.54
N THR A 250 11.74 -4.66 10.71
CA THR A 250 10.72 -5.71 10.92
C THR A 250 9.41 -5.45 10.18
N MET A 251 9.19 -4.22 9.70
CA MET A 251 8.00 -3.79 8.96
C MET A 251 8.25 -3.65 7.45
N ARG A 252 9.42 -4.09 6.97
CA ARG A 252 9.84 -3.96 5.58
C ARG A 252 9.63 -5.26 4.82
N ALA A 253 8.58 -5.31 4.02
CA ALA A 253 8.30 -6.49 3.21
C ALA A 253 9.37 -6.69 2.13
N SER A 254 9.90 -5.61 1.53
CA SER A 254 10.90 -5.66 0.45
C SER A 254 12.10 -6.54 0.76
N ASP A 255 12.53 -6.60 2.02
CA ASP A 255 13.71 -7.34 2.45
C ASP A 255 13.49 -8.84 2.49
N VAL A 256 12.22 -9.27 2.58
CA VAL A 256 11.85 -10.66 2.84
C VAL A 256 11.08 -11.32 1.68
N LEU A 257 10.70 -10.56 0.64
CA LEU A 257 10.02 -11.09 -0.55
C LEU A 257 10.79 -12.25 -1.23
N PRO A 258 12.14 -12.22 -1.34
CA PRO A 258 12.87 -13.35 -1.92
C PRO A 258 12.68 -14.67 -1.16
N ASP A 259 12.52 -14.60 0.16
CA ASP A 259 12.28 -15.79 0.97
C ASP A 259 10.89 -16.38 0.72
N ILE A 260 9.89 -15.57 0.35
CA ILE A 260 8.57 -16.08 -0.08
C ILE A 260 8.70 -16.96 -1.32
N ALA A 261 9.51 -16.53 -2.29
CA ALA A 261 9.78 -17.30 -3.50
C ALA A 261 10.55 -18.59 -3.18
N LYS A 262 11.56 -18.50 -2.31
CA LYS A 262 12.31 -19.67 -1.80
C LYS A 262 11.41 -20.67 -1.07
N ASN A 263 10.41 -20.18 -0.34
CA ASN A 263 9.42 -20.98 0.35
C ASN A 263 8.30 -21.50 -0.56
N ASN A 264 8.32 -21.15 -1.86
CA ASN A 264 7.40 -21.61 -2.88
C ASN A 264 5.92 -21.29 -2.56
N VAL A 265 5.66 -20.12 -1.95
CA VAL A 265 4.32 -19.66 -1.56
C VAL A 265 3.72 -18.76 -2.65
N ALA A 266 2.57 -19.14 -3.19
CA ALA A 266 1.89 -18.34 -4.21
C ALA A 266 1.29 -17.04 -3.61
N VAL A 267 1.39 -15.91 -4.32
CA VAL A 267 0.94 -14.58 -3.87
C VAL A 267 -0.05 -13.96 -4.86
N PHE A 268 -1.25 -13.62 -4.39
CA PHE A 268 -2.20 -12.79 -5.13
C PHE A 268 -2.32 -11.40 -4.48
N LEU A 269 -1.80 -10.39 -5.16
CA LEU A 269 -1.79 -9.00 -4.70
C LEU A 269 -3.03 -8.25 -5.20
N ILE A 270 -3.61 -7.44 -4.32
CA ILE A 270 -4.55 -6.37 -4.71
C ILE A 270 -4.01 -5.05 -4.17
N GLY A 271 -3.96 -4.00 -4.99
CA GLY A 271 -3.58 -2.65 -4.57
C GLY A 271 -4.47 -1.57 -5.19
N GLY A 272 -4.24 -0.31 -4.82
CA GLY A 272 -5.05 0.82 -5.27
C GLY A 272 -4.21 2.06 -5.63
N TRP A 273 -4.58 2.76 -6.70
CA TRP A 273 -3.90 3.99 -7.14
C TRP A 273 -4.15 5.19 -6.22
N HIS A 274 -5.19 5.13 -5.38
CA HIS A 274 -5.47 6.12 -4.34
C HIS A 274 -5.15 5.58 -2.92
N ASP A 275 -4.58 4.38 -2.83
CA ASP A 275 -4.33 3.72 -1.56
C ASP A 275 -3.21 4.40 -0.74
N ALA A 276 -3.22 4.23 0.58
CA ALA A 276 -2.10 4.69 1.41
C ALA A 276 -0.80 3.94 1.07
N PHE A 277 -0.88 2.67 0.66
CA PHE A 277 0.23 1.85 0.18
C PHE A 277 0.36 1.88 -1.35
N GLN A 278 0.11 3.04 -1.98
CA GLN A 278 0.06 3.22 -3.45
C GLN A 278 1.24 2.57 -4.21
N ARG A 279 2.45 2.60 -3.64
CA ARG A 279 3.66 1.98 -4.23
C ARG A 279 3.78 0.48 -3.96
N GLY A 280 3.17 0.00 -2.89
CA GLY A 280 3.47 -1.29 -2.29
C GLY A 280 3.21 -2.46 -3.24
N ALA A 281 1.98 -2.57 -3.74
CA ALA A 281 1.56 -3.67 -4.60
C ALA A 281 2.39 -3.82 -5.91
N PRO A 282 2.63 -2.76 -6.72
CA PRO A 282 3.44 -2.91 -7.93
C PRO A 282 4.92 -3.21 -7.64
N LEU A 283 5.50 -2.68 -6.56
CA LEU A 283 6.87 -3.01 -6.15
C LEU A 283 6.98 -4.45 -5.61
N ASN A 284 5.99 -4.89 -4.83
CA ASN A 284 5.91 -6.26 -4.34
C ASN A 284 5.80 -7.26 -5.50
N TYR A 285 4.99 -6.93 -6.52
CA TYR A 285 4.85 -7.74 -7.73
C TYR A 285 6.19 -7.90 -8.47
N ALA A 286 6.87 -6.78 -8.77
CA ALA A 286 8.15 -6.81 -9.48
C ALA A 286 9.21 -7.61 -8.71
N ALA A 287 9.34 -7.37 -7.40
CA ALA A 287 10.30 -8.09 -6.57
C ALA A 287 10.01 -9.59 -6.46
N LEU A 288 8.73 -9.99 -6.34
CA LEU A 288 8.35 -11.40 -6.32
C LEU A 288 8.59 -12.08 -7.66
N GLN A 289 8.21 -11.46 -8.79
CA GLN A 289 8.49 -12.03 -10.11
C GLN A 289 9.99 -12.18 -10.36
N ASN A 290 10.78 -11.17 -9.99
CA ASN A 290 12.23 -11.25 -10.09
C ASN A 290 12.78 -12.39 -9.21
N ALA A 291 12.36 -12.50 -7.96
CA ALA A 291 12.82 -13.56 -7.06
C ALA A 291 12.47 -14.97 -7.57
N TYR A 292 11.24 -15.18 -8.07
CA TYR A 292 10.82 -16.46 -8.65
C TYR A 292 11.58 -16.85 -9.91
N THR A 293 12.20 -15.88 -10.59
CA THR A 293 12.95 -16.09 -11.83
C THR A 293 14.46 -15.91 -11.68
N GLY A 294 14.95 -15.79 -10.44
CA GLY A 294 16.37 -15.71 -10.13
C GLY A 294 17.01 -14.35 -10.43
N ARG A 295 16.21 -13.29 -10.59
CA ARG A 295 16.66 -11.91 -10.79
C ARG A 295 16.75 -11.14 -9.46
N PRO A 296 17.56 -10.06 -9.39
CA PRO A 296 17.61 -9.22 -8.21
C PRO A 296 16.22 -8.62 -7.87
N PRO A 297 15.73 -8.75 -6.62
CA PRO A 297 14.38 -8.32 -6.25
C PRO A 297 14.17 -6.80 -6.32
N ASN A 298 15.23 -6.01 -6.10
CA ASN A 298 15.17 -4.55 -6.13
C ASN A 298 15.34 -3.95 -7.53
N ALA A 299 15.63 -4.76 -8.55
CA ALA A 299 15.72 -4.30 -9.94
C ALA A 299 14.31 -4.11 -10.56
N PRO A 300 14.16 -3.26 -11.58
CA PRO A 300 12.96 -3.30 -12.42
C PRO A 300 12.87 -4.66 -13.13
N MET A 301 11.66 -5.09 -13.48
CA MET A 301 11.48 -6.23 -14.38
C MET A 301 12.05 -5.87 -15.76
N GLU A 302 12.64 -6.85 -16.43
CA GLU A 302 13.01 -6.74 -17.84
C GLU A 302 11.80 -7.02 -18.74
N PRO A 303 11.57 -6.24 -19.81
CA PRO A 303 10.47 -6.48 -20.73
C PRO A 303 10.50 -7.92 -21.29
N GLY A 304 9.40 -8.64 -21.13
CA GLY A 304 9.26 -10.02 -21.62
C GLY A 304 10.09 -11.05 -20.85
N GLN A 305 10.57 -10.73 -19.63
CA GLN A 305 11.22 -11.72 -18.78
C GLN A 305 10.27 -12.90 -18.47
N PRO A 306 10.80 -14.09 -18.13
CA PRO A 306 9.96 -15.18 -17.65
C PRO A 306 9.08 -14.75 -16.47
N LEU A 307 7.88 -15.32 -16.38
CA LEU A 307 6.91 -15.00 -15.34
C LEU A 307 6.57 -16.26 -14.55
N SER A 308 6.34 -16.09 -13.25
CA SER A 308 5.76 -17.15 -12.42
C SER A 308 4.24 -17.04 -12.39
N ASP A 309 3.55 -18.18 -12.56
CA ASP A 309 2.10 -18.30 -12.36
C ASP A 309 1.68 -18.08 -10.89
N ARG A 310 2.66 -18.10 -9.97
CA ARG A 310 2.50 -17.90 -8.54
C ARG A 310 2.28 -16.47 -8.12
N VAL A 311 2.46 -15.49 -9.02
CA VAL A 311 2.34 -14.07 -8.68
C VAL A 311 1.29 -13.42 -9.57
N GLN A 312 0.24 -12.88 -8.96
CA GLN A 312 -0.83 -12.15 -9.63
C GLN A 312 -0.99 -10.78 -8.99
N LEU A 313 -1.39 -9.76 -9.76
CA LEU A 313 -1.63 -8.40 -9.30
C LEU A 313 -2.91 -7.82 -9.91
N ILE A 314 -3.79 -7.31 -9.06
CA ILE A 314 -4.90 -6.43 -9.45
C ILE A 314 -4.67 -5.02 -8.88
N MET A 315 -4.77 -4.00 -9.71
CA MET A 315 -4.73 -2.59 -9.31
C MET A 315 -5.98 -1.84 -9.77
N GLY A 316 -6.63 -1.10 -8.88
CA GLY A 316 -7.79 -0.27 -9.26
C GLY A 316 -7.71 1.16 -8.71
N PRO A 317 -8.63 2.06 -9.11
CA PRO A 317 -8.67 3.44 -8.64
C PRO A 317 -9.24 3.55 -7.21
N TRP A 318 -8.75 2.71 -6.31
CA TRP A 318 -9.32 2.53 -4.97
C TRP A 318 -8.49 3.23 -3.91
N TYR A 319 -9.19 3.77 -2.91
CA TYR A 319 -8.63 4.06 -1.60
C TYR A 319 -8.50 2.78 -0.77
N HIS A 320 -7.83 2.90 0.38
CA HIS A 320 -7.58 1.79 1.30
C HIS A 320 -8.85 1.12 1.83
N VAL A 321 -9.86 1.93 2.19
CA VAL A 321 -11.19 1.47 2.56
C VAL A 321 -12.14 1.88 1.45
N SER A 322 -12.54 0.91 0.64
CA SER A 322 -13.51 1.06 -0.44
C SER A 322 -14.25 -0.27 -0.64
N ASP A 323 -15.29 -0.26 -1.46
CA ASP A 323 -15.95 -1.46 -1.99
C ASP A 323 -15.24 -2.02 -3.24
N MET A 324 -14.06 -1.49 -3.58
CA MET A 324 -13.25 -1.84 -4.76
C MET A 324 -14.08 -1.84 -6.05
N ASP A 325 -14.99 -0.87 -6.19
CA ASP A 325 -15.90 -0.73 -7.32
C ASP A 325 -16.70 -2.02 -7.62
N GLY A 326 -17.06 -2.77 -6.58
CA GLY A 326 -17.85 -3.99 -6.68
C GLY A 326 -17.03 -5.27 -6.93
N LEU A 327 -15.70 -5.18 -6.99
CA LEU A 327 -14.83 -6.33 -7.21
C LEU A 327 -15.19 -7.49 -6.26
N HIS A 328 -15.51 -8.65 -6.84
CA HIS A 328 -15.86 -9.85 -6.08
C HIS A 328 -14.63 -10.53 -5.44
N VAL A 329 -13.98 -9.87 -4.48
CA VAL A 329 -12.74 -10.34 -3.83
C VAL A 329 -12.87 -11.77 -3.28
N HIS A 330 -14.00 -12.14 -2.69
CA HIS A 330 -14.21 -13.50 -2.17
C HIS A 330 -14.25 -14.57 -3.28
N ALA A 331 -14.71 -14.24 -4.48
CA ALA A 331 -14.66 -15.16 -5.61
C ALA A 331 -13.22 -15.33 -6.12
N LEU A 332 -12.43 -14.26 -6.14
CA LEU A 332 -11.01 -14.32 -6.49
C LEU A 332 -10.21 -15.13 -5.46
N GLN A 333 -10.44 -14.89 -4.16
CA GLN A 333 -9.86 -15.67 -3.06
C GLN A 333 -10.20 -17.16 -3.22
N LEU A 334 -11.47 -17.48 -3.49
CA LEU A 334 -11.91 -18.86 -3.67
C LEU A 334 -11.20 -19.53 -4.85
N ARG A 335 -11.13 -18.87 -6.01
CA ARG A 335 -10.42 -19.39 -7.19
C ARG A 335 -8.95 -19.62 -6.88
N TRP A 336 -8.29 -18.62 -6.29
CA TRP A 336 -6.88 -18.69 -5.93
C TRP A 336 -6.58 -19.83 -4.96
N PHE A 337 -7.36 -19.95 -3.88
CA PHE A 337 -7.15 -21.01 -2.90
C PHE A 337 -7.55 -22.38 -3.43
N ASP A 338 -8.57 -22.50 -4.29
CA ASP A 338 -8.91 -23.78 -4.91
C ASP A 338 -7.73 -24.28 -5.77
N ARG A 339 -7.04 -23.37 -6.49
CA ARG A 339 -5.87 -23.71 -7.30
C ARG A 339 -4.70 -24.27 -6.47
N TRP A 340 -4.38 -23.65 -5.33
CA TRP A 340 -3.15 -23.95 -4.58
C TRP A 340 -3.35 -24.86 -3.36
N LEU A 341 -4.52 -24.84 -2.74
CA LEU A 341 -4.81 -25.61 -1.53
C LEU A 341 -5.66 -26.86 -1.79
N LYS A 342 -6.26 -26.97 -2.98
CA LYS A 342 -7.01 -28.17 -3.43
C LYS A 342 -6.47 -28.79 -4.72
N ASP A 343 -5.37 -28.27 -5.26
CA ASP A 343 -4.80 -28.67 -6.55
C ASP A 343 -5.81 -28.63 -7.71
N ASN A 344 -6.79 -27.72 -7.65
CA ASN A 344 -7.79 -27.60 -8.71
C ASN A 344 -7.21 -26.85 -9.91
N THR A 345 -6.77 -27.58 -10.94
CA THR A 345 -6.23 -27.01 -12.17
C THR A 345 -7.25 -26.17 -12.93
N GLU A 346 -8.55 -26.45 -12.81
CA GLU A 346 -9.60 -25.63 -13.43
C GLU A 346 -9.70 -24.23 -12.81
N ALA A 347 -9.17 -24.05 -11.60
CA ALA A 347 -9.14 -22.77 -10.89
C ALA A 347 -7.91 -21.92 -11.25
N GLU A 348 -7.04 -22.38 -12.14
CA GLU A 348 -5.88 -21.64 -12.60
C GLU A 348 -6.27 -20.25 -13.13
N VAL A 349 -5.60 -19.20 -12.64
CA VAL A 349 -5.76 -17.84 -13.16
C VAL A 349 -4.85 -17.74 -14.38
N THR A 350 -5.46 -17.79 -15.56
CA THR A 350 -4.74 -17.72 -16.83
C THR A 350 -4.60 -16.25 -17.27
N GLY A 351 -3.81 -16.01 -18.33
CA GLY A 351 -3.67 -14.70 -18.94
C GLY A 351 -2.57 -13.85 -18.30
N ALA A 352 -2.58 -12.54 -18.60
CA ALA A 352 -1.56 -11.64 -18.07
C ALA A 352 -1.70 -11.46 -16.55
N PRO A 353 -0.59 -11.54 -15.79
CA PRO A 353 -0.60 -11.55 -14.33
C PRO A 353 -0.90 -10.20 -13.69
N ILE A 354 -0.76 -9.10 -14.42
CA ILE A 354 -1.20 -7.77 -13.98
C ILE A 354 -2.49 -7.42 -14.68
N ARG A 355 -3.51 -7.07 -13.89
CA ARG A 355 -4.75 -6.47 -14.38
C ARG A 355 -4.96 -5.14 -13.66
N PHE A 356 -5.19 -4.07 -14.40
CA PHE A 356 -5.41 -2.78 -13.77
C PHE A 356 -6.51 -1.95 -14.42
N GLN A 357 -7.20 -1.16 -13.60
CA GLN A 357 -8.10 -0.12 -14.07
C GLN A 357 -7.45 1.24 -13.79
N ALA A 358 -7.42 2.11 -14.78
CA ALA A 358 -6.86 3.46 -14.65
C ALA A 358 -7.83 4.40 -13.92
N ILE A 359 -7.30 5.38 -13.20
CA ILE A 359 -8.07 6.52 -12.68
C ILE A 359 -8.77 7.20 -13.86
N ALA A 360 -10.03 7.61 -13.64
CA ALA A 360 -10.92 8.22 -14.63
C ALA A 360 -11.27 7.35 -15.85
N GLY A 361 -10.77 6.11 -15.93
CA GLY A 361 -11.15 5.12 -16.94
C GLY A 361 -12.20 4.14 -16.44
N GLN A 362 -13.00 3.58 -17.34
CA GLN A 362 -13.86 2.41 -17.05
C GLN A 362 -13.25 1.10 -17.55
N SER A 363 -12.28 1.20 -18.46
CA SER A 363 -11.61 0.05 -19.06
C SER A 363 -10.59 -0.57 -18.11
N TRP A 364 -10.58 -1.89 -18.09
CA TRP A 364 -9.50 -2.68 -17.52
C TRP A 364 -8.44 -2.99 -18.58
N PHE A 365 -7.19 -3.06 -18.14
CA PHE A 365 -6.02 -3.32 -18.96
C PHE A 365 -5.26 -4.51 -18.38
N GLN A 366 -4.57 -5.24 -19.25
CA GLN A 366 -3.67 -6.33 -18.89
C GLN A 366 -2.23 -5.94 -19.18
N ALA A 367 -1.32 -6.36 -18.31
CA ALA A 367 0.12 -6.19 -18.46
C ALA A 367 0.89 -7.37 -17.85
N GLN A 368 2.17 -7.47 -18.18
CA GLN A 368 3.06 -8.54 -17.72
C GLN A 368 4.15 -8.02 -16.81
N ASP A 369 4.79 -6.92 -17.20
CA ASP A 369 5.97 -6.38 -16.54
C ASP A 369 5.66 -5.09 -15.78
N TYR A 370 6.43 -4.83 -14.72
CA TYR A 370 6.43 -3.53 -14.04
C TYR A 370 7.88 -3.05 -13.80
N PRO A 371 8.25 -1.83 -14.25
CA PRO A 371 7.45 -0.83 -14.98
C PRO A 371 6.87 -1.34 -16.31
N PHE A 372 5.77 -0.72 -16.76
CA PHE A 372 5.07 -1.15 -17.98
C PHE A 372 5.84 -0.77 -19.24
N PRO A 373 6.33 -1.73 -20.06
CA PRO A 373 7.07 -1.42 -21.29
C PRO A 373 6.20 -0.75 -22.37
N GLU A 374 4.88 -0.89 -22.29
CA GLU A 374 3.92 -0.22 -23.17
C GLU A 374 3.88 1.31 -22.96
N ALA A 375 4.35 1.79 -21.80
CA ALA A 375 4.38 3.21 -21.47
C ALA A 375 5.79 3.80 -21.59
N THR A 376 5.94 4.75 -22.52
CA THR A 376 7.23 5.39 -22.83
C THR A 376 7.56 6.47 -21.79
N PRO A 377 8.71 6.38 -21.10
CA PRO A 377 9.18 7.45 -20.22
C PRO A 377 9.44 8.75 -21.01
N THR A 378 8.56 9.73 -20.84
CA THR A 378 8.55 10.99 -21.58
C THR A 378 9.09 12.12 -20.72
N ARG A 379 10.04 12.89 -21.24
CA ARG A 379 10.61 14.07 -20.57
C ARG A 379 9.78 15.30 -20.88
N LEU A 380 9.33 15.98 -19.84
CA LEU A 380 8.63 17.26 -19.91
C LEU A 380 9.37 18.28 -19.05
N TYR A 381 9.98 19.28 -19.69
CA TYR A 381 10.79 20.29 -19.04
C TYR A 381 9.91 21.41 -18.47
N LEU A 382 10.28 21.89 -17.29
CA LEU A 382 9.66 23.06 -16.67
C LEU A 382 10.15 24.31 -17.41
N ALA A 383 9.23 25.02 -18.06
CA ALA A 383 9.53 26.21 -18.86
C ALA A 383 8.87 27.47 -18.27
N GLU A 384 9.41 28.64 -18.64
CA GLU A 384 8.85 29.94 -18.27
C GLU A 384 7.36 30.04 -18.65
N GLY A 385 6.59 30.85 -17.93
CA GLY A 385 5.15 31.00 -18.17
C GLY A 385 4.30 29.85 -17.62
N GLY A 386 4.90 28.88 -16.92
CA GLY A 386 4.18 27.75 -16.32
C GLY A 386 3.82 26.67 -17.34
N HIS A 387 4.74 26.37 -18.25
CA HIS A 387 4.57 25.37 -19.29
C HIS A 387 5.39 24.10 -19.00
N LEU A 388 4.85 22.95 -19.42
CA LEU A 388 5.60 21.69 -19.58
C LEU A 388 5.86 21.47 -21.07
N THR A 389 7.13 21.44 -21.47
CA THR A 389 7.55 21.34 -22.89
C THR A 389 8.39 20.10 -23.16
N ALA A 390 8.30 19.53 -24.37
CA ALA A 390 9.08 18.34 -24.74
C ALA A 390 10.58 18.60 -24.89
N GLN A 391 10.97 19.85 -25.18
CA GLN A 391 12.35 20.29 -25.31
C GLN A 391 12.68 21.34 -24.26
N PRO A 392 13.90 21.34 -23.71
CA PRO A 392 14.33 22.37 -22.77
C PRO A 392 14.58 23.69 -23.52
N ALA A 393 14.33 24.81 -22.86
CA ALA A 393 14.76 26.11 -23.36
C ALA A 393 16.29 26.22 -23.28
N THR A 394 16.92 26.84 -24.28
CA THR A 394 18.37 27.10 -24.28
C THR A 394 18.75 28.18 -23.26
N GLU A 395 17.90 29.19 -23.10
CA GLU A 395 18.08 30.24 -22.11
C GLU A 395 17.70 29.75 -20.71
N LEU A 396 18.49 30.17 -19.72
CA LEU A 396 18.22 29.90 -18.31
C LEU A 396 17.26 30.96 -17.75
N THR A 397 16.11 30.52 -17.26
CA THR A 397 15.22 31.30 -16.39
C THR A 397 15.07 30.62 -15.03
N GLU A 398 14.58 31.36 -14.03
CA GLU A 398 14.38 30.83 -12.68
C GLU A 398 12.97 31.12 -12.17
N ALA A 399 12.30 30.09 -11.64
CA ALA A 399 11.06 30.26 -10.87
C ALA A 399 11.38 30.33 -9.38
N THR A 400 10.72 31.25 -8.66
CA THR A 400 10.89 31.37 -7.21
C THR A 400 9.76 30.67 -6.48
N LEU A 401 10.09 29.77 -5.55
CA LEU A 401 9.16 29.15 -4.62
C LEU A 401 9.53 29.55 -3.19
N ARG A 402 8.57 30.04 -2.41
CA ARG A 402 8.77 30.40 -1.01
C ARG A 402 8.22 29.31 -0.09
N TYR A 403 8.95 29.00 0.96
CA TYR A 403 8.49 28.07 1.98
C TYR A 403 7.26 28.64 2.69
N ALA A 404 6.19 27.85 2.71
CA ALA A 404 4.96 28.16 3.41
C ALA A 404 4.69 27.07 4.45
N VAL A 405 4.66 27.47 5.72
CA VAL A 405 4.42 26.57 6.86
C VAL A 405 3.04 25.88 6.76
N ARG A 406 2.06 26.58 6.20
CA ARG A 406 0.70 26.08 5.97
C ARG A 406 0.21 26.58 4.63
N GLY A 407 -0.29 25.67 3.80
CA GLY A 407 -1.08 25.99 2.62
C GLY A 407 -2.54 25.58 2.78
N PRO A 408 -3.32 25.67 1.69
CA PRO A 408 -4.67 25.12 1.61
C PRO A 408 -4.73 23.62 1.94
N ILE A 409 -5.93 23.13 2.27
CA ILE A 409 -6.16 21.68 2.46
C ILE A 409 -5.93 20.97 1.13
N SER A 410 -5.08 19.95 1.15
CA SER A 410 -4.86 19.01 0.05
C SER A 410 -5.88 17.88 0.15
N GLY A 411 -6.95 17.99 -0.65
CA GLY A 411 -8.13 17.14 -0.50
C GLY A 411 -7.86 15.65 -0.77
N ARG A 412 -7.20 15.34 -1.90
CA ARG A 412 -6.82 13.96 -2.25
C ARG A 412 -5.86 13.36 -1.21
N SER A 413 -4.89 14.14 -0.76
CA SER A 413 -3.97 13.71 0.31
C SER A 413 -4.73 13.42 1.60
N LEU A 414 -5.65 14.30 2.01
CA LEU A 414 -6.49 14.08 3.19
C LEU A 414 -7.27 12.76 3.10
N GLU A 415 -7.90 12.45 1.96
CA GLU A 415 -8.59 11.17 1.78
C GLU A 415 -7.63 9.98 1.78
N GLN A 416 -6.54 10.02 1.00
CA GLN A 416 -5.53 8.96 0.94
C GLN A 416 -5.05 8.56 2.34
N TRP A 417 -4.70 9.56 3.16
CA TRP A 417 -4.12 9.31 4.48
C TRP A 417 -5.15 9.08 5.58
N THR A 418 -6.41 9.45 5.37
CA THR A 418 -7.53 8.99 6.18
C THR A 418 -8.10 7.65 5.71
N LEU A 419 -7.35 6.93 4.85
CA LEU A 419 -7.70 5.61 4.32
C LEU A 419 -8.97 5.61 3.45
N GLY A 420 -9.37 6.76 2.91
CA GLY A 420 -10.61 6.93 2.14
C GLY A 420 -11.88 6.89 2.98
N MET A 421 -11.78 6.96 4.32
CA MET A 421 -12.93 6.82 5.23
C MET A 421 -14.00 7.89 4.97
N GLY A 422 -13.60 9.10 4.59
CA GLY A 422 -14.54 10.16 4.21
C GLY A 422 -15.35 9.73 3.00
N SER A 423 -14.66 9.39 1.91
CA SER A 423 -15.28 8.96 0.66
C SER A 423 -16.15 7.72 0.84
N PHE A 424 -15.69 6.75 1.62
CA PHE A 424 -16.47 5.56 1.98
C PHE A 424 -17.79 5.93 2.67
N MET A 425 -17.75 6.73 3.74
CA MET A 425 -18.95 7.13 4.49
C MET A 425 -19.90 7.98 3.63
N ALA A 426 -19.38 8.82 2.74
CA ALA A 426 -20.19 9.58 1.80
C ALA A 426 -20.94 8.66 0.83
N ALA A 427 -20.24 7.68 0.24
CA ALA A 427 -20.82 6.72 -0.70
C ALA A 427 -21.96 5.90 -0.08
N GLN A 428 -21.85 5.50 1.19
CA GLN A 428 -22.94 4.82 1.94
C GLN A 428 -24.23 5.64 2.02
N THR A 429 -24.16 6.95 1.82
CA THR A 429 -25.33 7.86 1.83
C THR A 429 -25.67 8.40 0.43
N GLY A 430 -25.09 7.82 -0.63
CA GLY A 430 -25.27 8.30 -2.01
C GLY A 430 -24.61 9.65 -2.31
N ARG A 431 -23.73 10.13 -1.42
CA ARG A 431 -23.00 11.41 -1.56
C ARG A 431 -21.61 11.15 -2.11
N ARG A 432 -21.01 12.19 -2.71
CA ARG A 432 -19.59 12.25 -3.07
C ARG A 432 -18.92 13.39 -2.33
N ILE A 433 -17.68 13.19 -1.92
CA ILE A 433 -16.84 14.27 -1.40
C ILE A 433 -16.45 15.17 -2.59
N ARG A 434 -16.35 16.49 -2.36
CA ARG A 434 -16.10 17.48 -3.41
C ARG A 434 -14.68 18.05 -3.39
N TYR A 435 -13.98 17.97 -2.26
CA TYR A 435 -12.65 18.58 -2.11
C TYR A 435 -11.50 17.71 -2.64
N ASP A 436 -11.76 16.42 -2.87
CA ASP A 436 -10.88 15.45 -3.53
C ASP A 436 -10.97 15.51 -5.06
N LEU A 437 -11.91 16.29 -5.61
CA LEU A 437 -12.18 16.34 -7.06
C LEU A 437 -11.58 17.57 -7.76
N ASP A 438 -11.04 18.55 -7.02
CA ASP A 438 -10.53 19.79 -7.63
C ASP A 438 -9.43 20.49 -6.79
N ASN A 439 -8.22 20.53 -7.33
CA ASN A 439 -7.03 21.12 -6.73
C ASN A 439 -6.81 22.61 -7.04
N ARG A 440 -7.72 23.30 -7.75
CA ARG A 440 -7.54 24.74 -8.04
C ARG A 440 -7.32 25.60 -6.79
N ARG A 441 -7.84 25.19 -5.63
CA ARG A 441 -7.59 25.88 -4.35
C ARG A 441 -6.14 25.70 -3.89
N LEU A 442 -5.60 24.48 -4.00
CA LEU A 442 -4.22 24.14 -3.66
C LEU A 442 -3.22 24.93 -4.52
N GLN A 443 -3.58 25.22 -5.77
CA GLN A 443 -2.70 25.83 -6.78
C GLN A 443 -2.47 27.34 -6.62
N ARG A 444 -3.27 28.05 -5.82
CA ARG A 444 -3.22 29.53 -5.75
C ARG A 444 -1.89 30.10 -5.25
N GLU A 445 -1.17 29.35 -4.43
CA GLU A 445 0.09 29.76 -3.80
C GLU A 445 1.26 28.86 -4.24
N ALA A 446 1.05 28.07 -5.30
CA ALA A 446 2.02 27.11 -5.81
C ALA A 446 2.50 27.51 -7.22
N LEU A 447 3.63 26.95 -7.64
CA LEU A 447 4.03 26.98 -9.04
C LEU A 447 3.24 25.93 -9.80
N THR A 448 2.74 26.27 -10.99
CA THR A 448 2.05 25.30 -11.86
C THR A 448 2.71 25.26 -13.22
N TYR A 449 2.86 24.05 -13.76
CA TYR A 449 3.41 23.77 -15.07
C TYR A 449 2.42 22.88 -15.82
N THR A 450 1.92 23.35 -16.97
CA THR A 450 0.85 22.67 -17.70
C THR A 450 1.30 22.36 -19.13
N THR A 451 0.98 21.17 -19.63
CA THR A 451 1.22 20.79 -21.02
C THR A 451 0.32 21.57 -21.99
N ALA A 452 0.61 21.46 -23.28
CA ALA A 452 -0.41 21.63 -24.31
C ALA A 452 -1.55 20.61 -24.11
N GLU A 453 -2.69 20.86 -24.76
CA GLU A 453 -3.79 19.88 -24.79
C GLU A 453 -3.33 18.61 -25.49
N PHE A 454 -3.69 17.47 -24.93
CA PHE A 454 -3.51 16.20 -25.63
C PHE A 454 -4.58 16.10 -26.71
N THR A 455 -4.16 15.87 -27.96
CA THR A 455 -5.08 15.69 -29.09
C THR A 455 -5.69 14.30 -29.14
N GLU A 456 -5.08 13.35 -28.43
CA GLU A 456 -5.50 11.96 -28.31
C GLU A 456 -5.46 11.53 -26.86
N ALA A 457 -6.25 10.53 -26.48
CA ALA A 457 -6.25 10.00 -25.12
C ALA A 457 -4.86 9.48 -24.76
N GLN A 458 -4.38 9.83 -23.57
CA GLN A 458 -3.11 9.36 -23.03
C GLN A 458 -3.34 8.60 -21.74
N LEU A 459 -2.66 7.47 -21.59
CA LEU A 459 -2.58 6.72 -20.36
C LEU A 459 -1.23 6.99 -19.70
N ILE A 460 -1.26 7.61 -18.53
CA ILE A 460 -0.11 7.64 -17.62
C ILE A 460 -0.08 6.28 -16.94
N ALA A 461 1.00 5.51 -17.04
CA ALA A 461 1.08 4.19 -16.42
C ALA A 461 2.51 3.85 -15.97
N GLY A 462 2.77 3.91 -14.66
CA GLY A 462 4.06 3.51 -14.09
C GLY A 462 4.66 4.51 -13.08
N PRO A 463 5.96 4.40 -12.77
CA PRO A 463 6.67 5.32 -11.88
C PRO A 463 6.85 6.70 -12.50
N VAL A 464 6.80 7.74 -11.67
CA VAL A 464 6.96 9.13 -12.08
C VAL A 464 8.07 9.78 -11.25
N THR A 465 8.97 10.50 -11.92
CA THR A 465 10.07 11.20 -11.25
C THR A 465 10.06 12.68 -11.63
N LEU A 466 10.12 13.57 -10.64
CA LEU A 466 10.35 14.99 -10.87
C LEU A 466 11.79 15.34 -10.47
N THR A 467 12.62 15.72 -11.45
CA THR A 467 13.96 16.24 -11.19
C THR A 467 13.92 17.77 -11.12
N VAL A 468 14.28 18.32 -9.96
CA VAL A 468 14.40 19.77 -9.72
C VAL A 468 15.87 20.13 -9.55
N HIS A 469 16.35 21.08 -10.35
CA HIS A 469 17.64 21.75 -10.12
C HIS A 469 17.35 23.11 -9.50
N ALA A 470 17.79 23.32 -8.26
CA ALA A 470 17.47 24.54 -7.54
C ALA A 470 18.58 24.98 -6.58
N THR A 471 18.61 26.29 -6.32
CA THR A 471 19.33 26.88 -5.18
C THR A 471 18.33 27.19 -4.06
N ALA A 472 18.80 27.23 -2.82
CA ALA A 472 18.03 27.66 -1.66
C ALA A 472 18.88 28.60 -0.79
N ASP A 473 18.24 29.45 0.02
CA ASP A 473 18.91 30.30 1.02
C ASP A 473 18.96 29.66 2.42
N THR A 474 18.39 28.46 2.57
CA THR A 474 18.28 27.68 3.80
C THR A 474 19.11 26.40 3.78
N THR A 475 19.24 25.75 4.94
CA THR A 475 19.94 24.46 5.09
C THR A 475 19.04 23.24 4.88
N GLU A 476 17.80 23.50 4.48
CA GLU A 476 16.81 22.48 4.11
C GLU A 476 15.90 23.04 3.01
N THR A 477 15.34 22.15 2.20
CA THR A 477 14.25 22.46 1.26
C THR A 477 13.11 21.49 1.47
N LEU A 478 11.88 21.89 1.16
CA LEU A 478 10.74 20.98 1.09
C LEU A 478 10.10 21.11 -0.28
N TRP A 479 10.12 20.02 -1.04
CA TRP A 479 9.47 19.89 -2.32
C TRP A 479 8.22 19.04 -2.16
N VAL A 480 7.09 19.52 -2.65
CA VAL A 480 5.84 18.76 -2.74
C VAL A 480 5.31 18.91 -4.16
N ALA A 481 5.12 17.79 -4.85
CA ALA A 481 4.67 17.73 -6.22
C ALA A 481 3.30 17.04 -6.28
N HIS A 482 2.34 17.69 -6.94
CA HIS A 482 1.05 17.08 -7.28
C HIS A 482 0.91 17.00 -8.79
N LEU A 483 0.41 15.86 -9.28
CA LEU A 483 0.00 15.70 -10.66
C LEU A 483 -1.52 15.68 -10.78
N ASP A 484 -2.01 16.40 -11.78
CA ASP A 484 -3.42 16.66 -12.00
C ASP A 484 -3.80 16.51 -13.48
N ASP A 485 -5.01 16.01 -13.72
CA ASP A 485 -5.70 16.09 -15.00
C ASP A 485 -6.53 17.38 -15.06
N VAL A 486 -6.25 18.25 -16.03
CA VAL A 486 -6.95 19.52 -16.22
C VAL A 486 -7.92 19.41 -17.39
N ALA A 487 -9.21 19.48 -17.07
CA ALA A 487 -10.28 19.43 -18.06
C ALA A 487 -10.42 20.76 -18.83
N PRO A 488 -11.10 20.75 -20.01
CA PRO A 488 -11.36 21.96 -20.79
C PRO A 488 -12.12 23.07 -20.04
N ASP A 489 -12.92 22.71 -19.04
CA ASP A 489 -13.61 23.66 -18.16
C ASP A 489 -12.70 24.26 -17.05
N GLY A 490 -11.44 23.85 -17.02
CA GLY A 490 -10.43 24.26 -16.06
C GLY A 490 -10.46 23.50 -14.73
N ALA A 491 -11.32 22.51 -14.53
CA ALA A 491 -11.29 21.66 -13.34
C ALA A 491 -9.96 20.89 -13.29
N SER A 492 -9.28 20.91 -12.14
CA SER A 492 -7.98 20.26 -11.95
C SER A 492 -8.11 19.06 -11.03
N ARG A 493 -8.22 17.86 -11.59
CA ARG A 493 -8.49 16.63 -10.86
C ARG A 493 -7.18 15.97 -10.39
N PRO A 494 -6.99 15.73 -9.08
CA PRO A 494 -5.75 15.15 -8.57
C PRO A 494 -5.58 13.69 -8.99
N LEU A 495 -4.38 13.33 -9.45
CA LEU A 495 -4.01 11.97 -9.85
C LEU A 495 -3.10 11.32 -8.81
N THR A 496 -1.95 11.95 -8.56
CA THR A 496 -0.91 11.44 -7.66
C THR A 496 -0.07 12.57 -7.06
N GLN A 497 0.79 12.25 -6.09
CA GLN A 497 1.65 13.22 -5.43
C GLN A 497 2.96 12.58 -4.93
N GLY A 498 3.92 13.43 -4.59
CA GLY A 498 5.19 13.08 -3.99
C GLY A 498 5.77 14.23 -3.19
N ALA A 499 6.72 13.94 -2.32
CA ALA A 499 7.44 14.98 -1.58
C ALA A 499 8.88 14.57 -1.32
N LEU A 500 9.73 15.54 -0.99
CA LEU A 500 11.13 15.35 -0.62
C LEU A 500 11.63 16.49 0.28
N LEU A 501 12.21 16.14 1.44
CA LEU A 501 13.16 17.01 2.12
C LEU A 501 14.49 17.01 1.38
N GLY A 502 15.03 18.19 1.10
CA GLY A 502 16.29 18.34 0.40
C GLY A 502 17.44 17.60 1.07
N SER A 503 17.42 17.53 2.41
CA SER A 503 18.44 16.82 3.17
C SER A 503 18.39 15.30 3.01
N HIS A 504 17.26 14.75 2.57
CA HIS A 504 17.04 13.33 2.30
C HIS A 504 17.37 12.93 0.84
N ARG A 505 17.86 13.85 0.00
CA ARG A 505 18.12 13.66 -1.46
C ARG A 505 19.08 12.54 -1.85
N ALA A 506 19.79 11.92 -0.91
CA ALA A 506 20.75 10.86 -1.20
C ALA A 506 20.03 9.60 -1.69
N LEU A 507 20.41 9.12 -2.88
CA LEU A 507 19.85 7.93 -3.51
C LEU A 507 20.67 6.68 -3.17
N ASP A 508 19.98 5.56 -3.02
CA ASP A 508 20.57 4.22 -3.04
C ASP A 508 20.80 3.81 -4.50
N PRO A 509 22.05 3.63 -4.95
CA PRO A 509 22.35 3.30 -6.34
C PRO A 509 21.93 1.88 -6.74
N GLU A 510 21.69 0.96 -5.80
CA GLU A 510 21.29 -0.43 -6.06
C GLU A 510 19.78 -0.60 -6.10
N ALA A 511 19.04 0.23 -5.35
CA ALA A 511 17.58 0.20 -5.30
C ALA A 511 16.90 1.27 -6.18
N THR A 512 17.65 2.25 -6.69
CA THR A 512 17.15 3.24 -7.65
C THR A 512 17.05 2.63 -9.04
N TRP A 513 15.91 2.82 -9.70
CA TRP A 513 15.72 2.38 -11.08
C TRP A 513 16.15 3.48 -12.04
N TYR A 514 16.88 3.08 -13.07
CA TYR A 514 17.44 3.96 -14.08
C TYR A 514 16.91 3.59 -15.46
N LEU A 515 16.78 4.57 -16.35
CA LEU A 515 16.54 4.28 -17.77
C LEU A 515 17.77 3.59 -18.37
N ALA A 516 17.55 2.52 -19.15
CA ALA A 516 18.61 1.78 -19.81
C ALA A 516 19.42 2.64 -20.80
N ASP A 517 18.75 3.51 -21.56
CA ASP A 517 19.32 4.24 -22.69
C ASP A 517 19.41 5.78 -22.48
N GLY A 518 19.52 6.24 -21.21
CA GLY A 518 19.58 7.66 -20.89
C GLY A 518 21.01 8.21 -20.71
N PRO A 519 21.30 9.48 -21.09
CA PRO A 519 22.51 10.13 -20.63
C PRO A 519 22.54 10.18 -19.09
N ASP A 520 23.70 9.93 -18.49
CA ASP A 520 23.97 10.10 -17.06
C ASP A 520 23.04 9.38 -16.08
N ARG A 521 22.71 8.10 -16.32
CA ARG A 521 21.89 7.28 -15.40
C ARG A 521 20.64 8.04 -14.96
N GLU A 522 19.80 8.42 -15.92
CA GLU A 522 18.56 9.12 -15.60
C GLU A 522 17.66 8.26 -14.71
N VAL A 523 17.18 8.87 -13.63
CA VAL A 523 16.40 8.20 -12.60
C VAL A 523 14.98 7.98 -13.11
N LEU A 524 14.61 6.73 -13.33
CA LEU A 524 13.24 6.31 -13.63
C LEU A 524 12.38 6.31 -12.36
N ARG A 525 12.94 5.77 -11.27
CA ARG A 525 12.29 5.74 -9.96
C ARG A 525 13.34 5.87 -8.86
N PRO A 526 13.35 6.98 -8.09
CA PRO A 526 14.35 7.18 -7.05
C PRO A 526 14.09 6.27 -5.84
N HIS A 527 15.15 5.68 -5.29
CA HIS A 527 15.12 5.12 -3.95
C HIS A 527 16.00 5.98 -3.03
N HIS A 528 15.38 6.75 -2.14
CA HIS A 528 16.11 7.62 -1.22
C HIS A 528 16.54 6.83 0.01
N LEU A 529 17.79 6.96 0.45
CA LEU A 529 18.30 6.24 1.62
C LEU A 529 17.54 6.61 2.90
N SER A 530 17.31 7.90 3.14
CA SER A 530 16.62 8.45 4.31
C SER A 530 17.10 7.96 5.69
N THR A 531 18.27 7.35 5.78
CA THR A 531 18.91 7.00 7.04
C THR A 531 19.55 8.22 7.68
N ARG A 532 19.69 8.24 9.01
CA ARG A 532 20.32 9.36 9.74
C ARG A 532 21.72 9.71 9.17
N ALA A 533 22.50 8.70 8.79
CA ALA A 533 23.84 8.88 8.26
C ALA A 533 23.88 9.40 6.81
N ALA A 534 22.82 9.14 6.03
CA ALA A 534 22.72 9.58 4.64
C ALA A 534 22.19 11.01 4.50
N VAL A 535 21.57 11.56 5.55
CA VAL A 535 21.05 12.93 5.55
C VAL A 535 22.19 13.94 5.46
N LYS A 536 22.09 14.85 4.48
CA LYS A 536 23.08 15.91 4.23
C LYS A 536 22.36 17.25 4.16
N PRO A 537 22.68 18.24 5.00
CA PRO A 537 22.09 19.58 4.87
C PRO A 537 22.18 20.12 3.44
N VAL A 538 21.20 20.93 3.06
CA VAL A 538 21.28 21.74 1.84
C VAL A 538 22.33 22.84 2.08
N VAL A 539 23.14 23.14 1.07
CA VAL A 539 24.14 24.20 1.15
C VAL A 539 23.54 25.47 0.54
N PRO A 540 23.35 26.55 1.32
CA PRO A 540 22.77 27.78 0.80
C PRO A 540 23.53 28.32 -0.41
N GLY A 541 22.81 28.68 -1.47
CA GLY A 541 23.36 29.18 -2.73
C GLY A 541 23.94 28.13 -3.68
N GLU A 542 24.10 26.87 -3.24
CA GLU A 542 24.61 25.79 -4.09
C GLU A 542 23.50 25.25 -5.00
N LEU A 543 23.80 25.11 -6.29
CA LEU A 543 22.88 24.44 -7.22
C LEU A 543 22.83 22.95 -6.87
N THR A 544 21.67 22.50 -6.40
CA THR A 544 21.45 21.13 -5.97
C THR A 544 20.42 20.44 -6.86
N ARG A 545 20.66 19.17 -7.19
CA ARG A 545 19.70 18.28 -7.86
C ARG A 545 18.85 17.53 -6.82
N TYR A 546 17.54 17.50 -7.05
CA TYR A 546 16.56 16.77 -6.25
C TYR A 546 15.73 15.87 -7.17
N ASP A 547 15.76 14.55 -6.97
CA ASP A 547 14.95 13.60 -7.73
C ASP A 547 13.77 13.14 -6.86
N ILE A 548 12.59 13.72 -7.05
CA ILE A 548 11.41 13.52 -6.20
C ILE A 548 10.62 12.31 -6.70
N ASP A 549 10.36 11.34 -5.80
CA ASP A 549 9.45 10.20 -6.05
C ASP A 549 8.00 10.71 -6.07
N VAL A 550 7.40 10.80 -7.25
CA VAL A 550 5.97 11.05 -7.41
C VAL A 550 5.30 9.69 -7.53
N PHE A 551 4.41 9.35 -6.59
CA PHE A 551 3.95 7.97 -6.43
C PHE A 551 3.36 7.41 -7.73
N PRO A 552 3.65 6.14 -8.06
CA PRO A 552 3.27 5.53 -9.32
C PRO A 552 1.75 5.50 -9.46
N THR A 553 1.26 5.64 -10.70
CA THR A 553 -0.17 5.69 -10.97
C THR A 553 -0.50 5.06 -12.32
N ALA A 554 -1.77 4.73 -12.51
CA ALA A 554 -2.39 4.57 -13.81
C ALA A 554 -3.55 5.55 -13.95
N ALA A 555 -3.53 6.46 -14.93
CA ALA A 555 -4.56 7.49 -15.10
C ALA A 555 -4.79 7.81 -16.58
N LEU A 556 -6.06 7.86 -16.97
CA LEU A 556 -6.48 8.28 -18.32
C LEU A 556 -6.63 9.80 -18.39
N ILE A 557 -5.96 10.41 -19.37
CA ILE A 557 -6.10 11.81 -19.75
C ILE A 557 -6.86 11.84 -21.07
N GLU A 558 -8.05 12.44 -21.07
CA GLU A 558 -8.93 12.49 -22.24
C GLU A 558 -8.43 13.49 -23.30
N PRO A 559 -8.82 13.34 -24.58
CA PRO A 559 -8.55 14.36 -25.59
C PRO A 559 -9.09 15.74 -25.16
N GLY A 560 -8.31 16.79 -25.41
CA GLY A 560 -8.60 18.16 -24.99
C GLY A 560 -8.25 18.46 -23.52
N HIS A 561 -7.89 17.45 -22.72
CA HIS A 561 -7.36 17.68 -21.37
C HIS A 561 -5.85 17.99 -21.41
N ARG A 562 -5.33 18.44 -20.27
CA ARG A 562 -3.91 18.77 -20.08
C ARG A 562 -3.38 18.10 -18.82
N LEU A 563 -2.09 17.76 -18.81
CA LEU A 563 -1.40 17.38 -17.59
C LEU A 563 -0.88 18.62 -16.89
N ARG A 564 -1.11 18.72 -15.59
CA ARG A 564 -0.53 19.77 -14.74
C ARG A 564 0.33 19.18 -13.63
N LEU A 565 1.54 19.72 -13.50
CA LEU A 565 2.37 19.62 -12.32
C LEU A 565 2.16 20.85 -11.44
N THR A 566 1.81 20.64 -10.17
CA THR A 566 1.79 21.67 -9.14
C THR A 566 2.98 21.44 -8.20
N LEU A 567 3.91 22.40 -8.12
CA LEU A 567 5.07 22.36 -7.24
C LEU A 567 4.90 23.35 -6.09
N THR A 568 4.97 22.85 -4.86
CA THR A 568 4.74 23.61 -3.63
C THR A 568 5.63 23.12 -2.48
N THR A 569 5.40 23.66 -1.29
CA THR A 569 6.10 23.32 -0.04
C THR A 569 5.15 22.85 1.07
N TYR A 570 3.87 22.60 0.74
CA TYR A 570 2.84 22.20 1.69
C TYR A 570 2.00 21.03 1.19
N ASP A 571 1.56 20.19 2.12
CA ASP A 571 0.52 19.19 1.93
C ASP A 571 -0.28 19.06 3.24
N PHE A 572 -1.17 20.03 3.48
CA PHE A 572 -1.89 20.14 4.75
C PHE A 572 -3.19 19.31 4.72
N PRO A 573 -3.54 18.57 5.80
CA PRO A 573 -2.88 18.49 7.10
C PRO A 573 -1.86 17.33 7.24
N HIS A 574 -1.47 16.71 6.13
CA HIS A 574 -0.73 15.45 6.09
C HIS A 574 0.75 15.60 6.46
N LEU A 575 1.52 16.34 5.65
CA LEU A 575 2.97 16.46 5.83
C LEU A 575 3.31 17.46 6.93
N VAL A 576 4.06 17.00 7.94
CA VAL A 576 4.54 17.83 9.04
C VAL A 576 6.02 17.51 9.27
N PRO A 577 6.95 18.34 8.75
CA PRO A 577 8.38 18.11 8.97
C PRO A 577 8.73 18.04 10.45
N THR A 578 9.81 17.36 10.81
CA THR A 578 10.28 17.24 12.21
C THR A 578 10.59 18.60 12.83
N GLN A 579 10.72 18.69 14.16
CA GLN A 579 11.13 19.94 14.81
C GLN A 579 12.44 20.52 14.24
N PRO A 580 13.52 19.73 14.06
CA PRO A 580 14.74 20.23 13.41
C PRO A 580 14.51 20.69 11.97
N ALA A 581 13.81 19.90 11.15
CA ALA A 581 13.56 20.25 9.75
C ALA A 581 12.75 21.55 9.61
N ARG A 582 11.72 21.76 10.43
CA ARG A 582 10.94 23.02 10.41
C ARG A 582 11.78 24.25 10.74
N ARG A 583 12.77 24.13 11.64
CA ARG A 583 13.69 25.23 11.93
C ARG A 583 14.62 25.51 10.75
N ALA A 584 15.09 24.44 10.08
CA ALA A 584 15.97 24.57 8.92
C ALA A 584 15.26 25.11 7.67
N LEU A 585 13.94 24.91 7.56
CA LEU A 585 13.09 25.41 6.46
C LEU A 585 12.65 26.88 6.63
N ASP A 586 12.70 27.42 7.85
CA ASP A 586 12.05 28.69 8.19
C ASP A 586 12.57 29.85 7.33
N GLY A 587 11.66 30.64 6.76
CA GLY A 587 11.97 31.75 5.86
C GLY A 587 12.51 31.36 4.47
N GLY A 588 12.58 30.07 4.13
CA GLY A 588 13.25 29.59 2.92
C GLY A 588 12.69 30.12 1.60
N THR A 589 13.59 30.47 0.69
CA THR A 589 13.32 30.84 -0.69
C THR A 589 14.14 29.95 -1.63
N TYR A 590 13.47 29.27 -2.55
CA TYR A 590 14.08 28.35 -3.50
C TYR A 590 13.99 28.91 -4.92
N ARG A 591 15.07 28.82 -5.69
CA ARG A 591 15.10 29.23 -7.11
C ARG A 591 15.29 28.00 -7.98
N ILE A 592 14.27 27.65 -8.74
CA ILE A 592 14.22 26.48 -9.61
C ILE A 592 14.68 26.88 -11.01
N ARG A 593 15.66 26.17 -11.56
CA ARG A 593 16.13 26.38 -12.93
C ARG A 593 15.15 25.85 -13.97
N GLN A 594 14.89 26.68 -14.97
CA GLN A 594 14.07 26.40 -16.14
C GLN A 594 14.95 26.67 -17.38
N GLY A 595 15.17 25.65 -18.21
CA GLY A 595 16.12 25.74 -19.33
C GLY A 595 17.60 25.75 -18.91
N GLY A 596 18.48 26.13 -19.85
CA GLY A 596 19.93 26.11 -19.69
C GLY A 596 20.53 24.70 -19.58
N ASP A 597 21.72 24.59 -18.99
CA ASP A 597 22.49 23.34 -18.92
C ASP A 597 21.97 22.32 -17.87
N ALA A 598 21.08 22.75 -16.98
CA ALA A 598 20.51 21.92 -15.92
C ALA A 598 18.99 22.14 -15.77
N PRO A 599 18.20 21.84 -16.81
CA PRO A 599 16.78 22.13 -16.79
C PRO A 599 16.05 21.17 -15.85
N SER A 600 15.17 21.71 -15.01
CA SER A 600 14.25 20.90 -14.21
C SER A 600 13.21 20.23 -15.12
N ARG A 601 12.83 18.99 -14.80
CA ARG A 601 11.97 18.18 -15.67
C ARG A 601 11.17 17.12 -14.93
N LEU A 602 10.02 16.78 -15.49
CA LEU A 602 9.20 15.64 -15.14
C LEU A 602 9.48 14.49 -16.11
N LEU A 603 9.79 13.31 -15.58
CA LEU A 603 9.80 12.06 -16.33
C LEU A 603 8.51 11.30 -16.03
N ILE A 604 7.64 11.17 -17.04
CA ILE A 604 6.31 10.59 -16.90
C ILE A 604 6.08 9.49 -17.96
N PRO A 605 5.60 8.29 -17.58
CA PRO A 605 5.40 7.19 -18.52
C PRO A 605 4.05 7.35 -19.23
N LEU A 606 4.10 7.67 -20.53
CA LEU A 606 2.91 7.91 -21.37
C LEU A 606 2.74 6.79 -22.38
N ALA A 607 1.49 6.37 -22.59
CA ALA A 607 1.08 5.44 -23.63
C ALA A 607 -0.22 5.89 -24.27
N THR A 608 -0.51 5.44 -25.48
CA THR A 608 -1.91 5.42 -25.94
C THR A 608 -2.64 4.27 -25.22
N PRO A 609 -3.93 4.41 -24.86
CA PRO A 609 -4.66 3.32 -24.20
C PRO A 609 -4.68 2.02 -25.01
N GLY A 610 -4.62 2.10 -26.35
CA GLY A 610 -4.56 0.95 -27.24
C GLY A 610 -3.22 0.19 -27.24
N ALA A 611 -2.18 0.72 -26.59
CA ALA A 611 -0.92 0.00 -26.40
C ALA A 611 -1.06 -1.16 -25.39
N PHE A 612 -2.02 -1.07 -24.47
CA PHE A 612 -2.31 -2.11 -23.50
C PHE A 612 -3.41 -3.04 -24.00
N THR A 613 -3.34 -4.31 -23.63
CA THR A 613 -4.39 -5.29 -23.96
C THR A 613 -5.63 -5.02 -23.10
N PRO A 614 -6.82 -4.79 -23.68
CA PRO A 614 -8.05 -4.61 -22.89
C PRO A 614 -8.46 -5.89 -22.15
N ASP A 615 -8.94 -5.75 -20.91
CA ASP A 615 -9.49 -6.86 -20.13
C ASP A 615 -11.02 -6.78 -20.03
N GLY A 616 -11.71 -7.63 -20.79
CA GLY A 616 -13.16 -7.76 -20.69
C GLY A 616 -13.65 -8.62 -19.51
N SER A 617 -12.75 -9.31 -18.79
CA SER A 617 -13.13 -10.28 -17.75
C SER A 617 -13.55 -9.63 -16.42
N LEU A 618 -13.12 -8.38 -16.18
CA LEU A 618 -13.41 -7.60 -14.98
C LEU A 618 -14.36 -6.40 -15.25
N ALA A 619 -14.79 -6.19 -16.49
CA ALA A 619 -15.71 -5.12 -16.85
C ALA A 619 -17.16 -5.48 -16.46
N GLY A 620 -17.76 -4.67 -15.56
CA GLY A 620 -19.22 -4.65 -15.33
C GLY A 620 -19.84 -5.91 -14.74
N LYS A 621 -19.41 -6.34 -13.54
CA LYS A 621 -20.14 -7.29 -12.70
C LYS A 621 -20.28 -6.79 -11.27
#